data_AF-A0A7V7WX11-F1
#
_entry.id   AF-A0A7V7WX11-F1
#
_cell.length_a   1.000
_cell.length_b   1.000
_cell.length_c   1.000
_cell.angle_alpha   90.00
_cell.angle_beta   90.00
_cell.angle_gamma   90.00
#
_symmetry.space_group_name_H-M   'P 1'
#
loop_
_entity.id
_entity.type
_entity.pdbx_description
1 polymer ?
#
loop_
_entity_poly.entity_id
_entity_poly.type
_entity_poly.pdbx_seq_one_letter_code
_entity_poly.pdbx_strand_id
1 'polypeptide(L)' 'GLAIERLQRAAAEALALPALRSQLQELGVRTQAGTPQQLRQLLASEIERWSRVIESAGIERQ' A
#
# COMPACT_ATOMS: atom_id res chain seq x y z
N GLY A 1 9.11 -15.20 3.56
CA GLY A 1 9.34 -16.22 2.52
C GLY A 1 10.17 -15.58 1.45
N LEU A 2 11.22 -16.26 0.98
CA LEU A 2 12.33 -15.63 0.24
C LEU A 2 11.88 -14.80 -0.98
N ALA A 3 10.83 -15.22 -1.69
CA ALA A 3 10.27 -14.46 -2.81
C ALA A 3 9.68 -13.09 -2.40
N ILE A 4 8.93 -13.04 -1.29
CA ILE A 4 8.33 -11.80 -0.77
C ILE A 4 9.41 -10.82 -0.34
N GLU A 5 10.45 -11.31 0.33
CA GLU A 5 11.57 -10.48 0.79
C GLU A 5 12.37 -9.90 -0.38
N ARG A 6 12.58 -10.69 -1.44
CA ARG A 6 13.24 -10.20 -2.68
C ARG A 6 12.41 -9.11 -3.37
N LEU A 7 11.11 -9.30 -3.48
CA LEU A 7 10.21 -8.29 -4.06
C LEU A 7 10.18 -7.02 -3.23
N GLN A 8 10.07 -7.14 -1.91
CA GLN A 8 10.07 -5.97 -1.03
C GLN A 8 11.38 -5.18 -1.17
N ARG A 9 12.53 -5.87 -1.21
CA ARG A 9 13.82 -5.22 -1.38
C ARG A 9 13.92 -4.47 -2.72
N ALA A 10 13.57 -5.12 -3.82
CA ALA A 10 13.60 -4.50 -5.14
C ALA A 10 12.66 -3.27 -5.22
N ALA A 11 11.47 -3.35 -4.62
CA ALA A 11 10.56 -2.22 -4.54
C ALA A 11 11.14 -1.07 -3.70
N ALA A 12 11.78 -1.36 -2.57
CA ALA A 12 12.43 -0.36 -1.73
C ALA A 12 13.61 0.32 -2.46
N GLU A 13 14.42 -0.44 -3.18
CA GLU A 13 15.53 0.07 -4.00
C GLU A 13 15.03 0.99 -5.12
N ALA A 14 13.98 0.59 -5.83
CA ALA A 14 13.36 1.43 -6.87
C ALA A 14 12.80 2.73 -6.27
N LEU A 15 12.08 2.65 -5.15
CA LEU A 15 11.53 3.82 -4.45
C LEU A 15 12.61 4.71 -3.82
N ALA A 16 13.86 4.24 -3.67
CA ALA A 16 14.97 5.09 -3.23
C ALA A 16 15.45 6.04 -4.33
N LEU A 17 15.10 5.80 -5.60
CA LEU A 17 15.48 6.66 -6.72
C LEU A 17 14.70 7.99 -6.69
N PRO A 18 15.37 9.15 -6.55
CA PRO A 18 14.68 10.44 -6.45
C PRO A 18 13.85 10.77 -7.69
N ALA A 19 14.36 10.45 -8.88
CA ALA A 19 13.65 10.69 -10.15
C ALA A 19 12.31 9.92 -10.20
N LEU A 20 12.31 8.64 -9.80
CA LEU A 20 11.09 7.84 -9.76
C LEU A 20 10.09 8.40 -8.75
N ARG A 21 10.57 8.80 -7.56
CA ARG A 21 9.70 9.43 -6.54
C ARG A 21 9.06 10.71 -7.06
N SER A 22 9.81 11.55 -7.78
CA SER A 22 9.30 12.78 -8.39
C SER A 22 8.19 12.48 -9.40
N GLN A 23 8.44 11.55 -10.32
CA GLN A 23 7.45 11.17 -11.34
C GLN A 23 6.17 10.61 -10.71
N LEU A 24 6.30 9.77 -9.68
CA LEU A 24 5.14 9.25 -8.95
C LEU A 24 4.38 10.36 -8.22
N GLN A 25 5.09 11.32 -7.63
CA GLN A 25 4.48 12.46 -6.95
C GLN A 25 3.72 13.38 -7.93
N GLU A 26 4.25 13.61 -9.12
CA GLU A 26 3.59 14.37 -10.19
C GLU A 26 2.27 13.71 -10.63
N LEU A 27 2.18 12.38 -10.54
CA LEU A 27 0.97 11.60 -10.78
C LEU A 27 0.02 11.55 -9.56
N GLY A 28 0.33 12.29 -8.49
CA GLY A 28 -0.46 12.30 -7.24
C GLY A 28 -0.24 11.08 -6.33
N VAL A 29 0.76 10.24 -6.62
CA VAL A 29 1.07 9.05 -5.83
C VAL A 29 1.96 9.41 -4.65
N ARG A 30 1.51 9.06 -3.44
CA ARG A 30 2.35 9.12 -2.24
C ARG A 30 3.04 7.79 -2.03
N THR A 31 4.37 7.78 -2.20
CA THR A 31 5.18 6.58 -2.06
C THR A 31 5.36 6.19 -0.59
N GLN A 32 5.27 4.90 -0.30
CA GLN A 32 5.54 4.32 1.03
C GLN A 32 6.45 3.11 0.86
N ALA A 33 7.66 3.16 1.40
CA ALA A 33 8.57 2.03 1.48
C ALA A 33 8.39 1.33 2.83
N GLY A 34 7.42 0.41 2.89
CA GLY A 34 7.15 -0.40 4.08
C GLY A 34 7.80 -1.79 4.04
N THR A 35 7.76 -2.47 5.19
CA THR A 35 8.04 -3.91 5.32
C THR A 35 6.82 -4.73 4.90
N PRO A 36 6.98 -6.04 4.61
CA PRO A 36 5.84 -6.91 4.31
C PRO A 36 4.85 -6.99 5.48
N GLN A 37 5.33 -6.87 6.72
CA GLN A 37 4.49 -6.85 7.91
C GLN A 37 3.63 -5.58 7.97
N GLN A 38 4.22 -4.42 7.70
CA GLN A 38 3.49 -3.15 7.66
C GLN A 38 2.43 -3.16 6.54
N LEU A 39 2.74 -3.74 5.38
CA LEU A 39 1.74 -3.91 4.31
C LEU A 39 0.57 -4.80 4.76
N ARG A 40 0.85 -5.92 5.43
CA ARG A 40 -0.22 -6.80 5.98
C ARG A 40 -1.09 -6.06 7.00
N GLN A 41 -0.48 -5.29 7.90
CA GLN A 41 -1.19 -4.51 8.91
C GLN A 41 -2.06 -3.42 8.26
N LEU A 42 -1.52 -2.72 7.27
CA LEU A 42 -2.27 -1.72 6.50
C LEU A 42 -3.51 -2.36 5.87
N LEU A 43 -3.34 -3.46 5.12
CA LEU A 43 -4.45 -4.14 4.45
C LEU A 43 -5.53 -4.58 5.45
N ALA A 44 -5.15 -5.15 6.60
CA ALA A 44 -6.10 -5.53 7.63
C ALA A 44 -6.89 -4.31 8.15
N SER A 45 -6.20 -3.19 8.43
CA SER A 45 -6.85 -1.96 8.91
C SER A 45 -7.76 -1.30 7.87
N GLU A 46 -7.37 -1.36 6.59
CA GLU A 46 -8.14 -0.81 5.48
C GLU A 46 -9.41 -1.63 5.26
N ILE A 47 -9.31 -2.96 5.26
CA ILE A 47 -10.46 -3.88 5.16
C ILE A 47 -11.47 -3.55 6.26
N GLU A 48 -11.01 -3.43 7.50
CA GLU A 48 -11.86 -3.14 8.65
C GLU A 48 -12.51 -1.75 8.54
N ARG A 49 -11.72 -0.72 8.19
CA ARG A 49 -12.23 0.65 8.02
C ARG A 49 -13.29 0.72 6.94
N TRP A 50 -13.04 0.17 5.77
CA TRP A 50 -13.97 0.26 4.65
C TRP A 50 -15.19 -0.64 4.84
N SER A 51 -15.07 -1.77 5.55
CA SER A 51 -16.23 -2.56 5.96
C SER A 51 -17.22 -1.75 6.79
N ARG A 52 -16.72 -0.98 7.76
CA ARG A 52 -17.55 -0.05 8.55
C ARG A 52 -18.15 1.07 7.72
N VAL A 53 -17.39 1.63 6.78
CA VAL A 53 -17.91 2.68 5.89
C VAL A 53 -19.09 2.16 5.07
N ILE A 54 -18.95 0.97 4.47
CA ILE A 54 -20.02 0.31 3.69
C ILE A 54 -21.28 0.12 4.55
N GLU A 55 -21.12 -0.42 5.75
CA GLU A 55 -22.22 -0.62 6.70
C GLU A 55 -22.90 0.70 7.08
N SER A 56 -22.11 1.72 7.42
CA SER A 56 -22.64 3.04 7.81
C SER A 56 -23.33 3.79 6.68
N ALA A 57 -22.92 3.54 5.44
CA ALA A 57 -23.47 4.19 4.25
C ALA A 57 -24.69 3.44 3.69
N GLY A 58 -25.06 2.28 4.25
CA GLY A 58 -26.17 1.46 3.75
C GLY A 58 -25.95 0.90 2.35
N ILE A 59 -24.69 0.72 1.94
CA ILE A 59 -24.34 0.20 0.62
C ILE A 59 -24.53 -1.32 0.64
N GLU A 60 -25.38 -1.83 -0.27
CA GLU A 60 -25.64 -3.26 -0.40
C GLU A 60 -24.40 -4.00 -0.92
N ARG A 61 -23.99 -5.06 -0.22
CA ARG A 61 -22.89 -5.91 -0.63
C ARG A 61 -23.37 -6.86 -1.74
N GLN A 62 -22.63 -6.94 -2.84
CA GLN A 62 -22.86 -7.89 -3.93
C GLN A 62 -22.41 -9.31 -3.56
#